data_AF-A0A3T0L2C5-F1
#
_entry.id   AF-A0A3T0L2C5-F1
#
_cell.length_a   1.000
_cell.length_b   1.000
_cell.length_c   1.000
_cell.angle_alpha   90.00
_cell.angle_beta   90.00
_cell.angle_gamma   90.00
#
_symmetry.space_group_name_H-M   'P 1'
#
loop_
_entity.id
_entity.type
_entity.pdbx_description
1 polymer ?
#
loop_
_entity_poly.entity_id
_entity_poly.type
_entity_poly.pdbx_seq_one_letter_code
_entity_poly.pdbx_strand_id
1 'polypeptide(L)'
;MEILSKSDRLKPPLFAVYFKITRYFSENKFLILAAVILITVRFQISFFNYLDFKYHKVQNINANVVNQYKKQGKRGDYYVLKLRNRTLSFYTTSKEDLKNLLNEKLSLSIITSNIAFSGFMFTFYAPSFNIKLLPVSKADEYIEKQHLRKETADIFKALFLGESISHKTRQELSTLGVSHLVALSGLHLGFLSVFLYVFLTPFYKLFQTRFPYRNRFADLAAAVFVIEFLYLYITGFPPSLIRAYILEIVVFLYAYNLQNPFSLKVLITVFFLSLIIFGSKVFSLGYFLSILGVFYIYLFFRYYKPTFINSLILSFYMFLNMFVVSHVFFGNFNLYQLFSPVINILFTLFYPFEIFLHMIGFGGVFDSVLEKFLHFGDYFVTVKIPLWFGLFFILGSVFSFFSKRLFYGINLVSLLIIFYAIGVYVV
;
A
#
# COMPACT_ATOMS: atom_id res chain seq x y z
N MET A 1 -12.40 -30.53 19.08
CA MET A 1 -11.39 -31.52 19.52
C MET A 1 -11.33 -32.56 18.42
N GLU A 2 -10.48 -32.33 17.42
CA GLU A 2 -10.44 -33.12 16.19
C GLU A 2 -9.40 -34.24 16.36
N ILE A 3 -9.83 -35.50 16.24
CA ILE A 3 -8.98 -36.67 16.41
C ILE A 3 -8.03 -36.76 15.20
N LEU A 4 -6.81 -36.21 15.36
CA LEU A 4 -5.72 -36.44 14.43
C LEU A 4 -5.35 -37.93 14.46
N SER A 5 -5.60 -38.62 13.35
CA SER A 5 -5.24 -40.03 13.19
C SER A 5 -3.74 -40.22 13.47
N LYS A 6 -3.38 -41.32 14.15
CA LYS A 6 -1.99 -41.69 14.52
C LYS A 6 -1.02 -41.73 13.32
N SER A 7 -1.53 -41.81 12.08
CA SER A 7 -0.76 -41.85 10.84
C SER A 7 -0.08 -40.52 10.46
N ASP A 8 -0.52 -39.38 10.99
CA ASP A 8 0.04 -38.07 10.61
C ASP A 8 1.28 -37.66 11.42
N ARG A 9 1.66 -38.44 12.44
CA ARG A 9 2.79 -38.11 13.32
C ARG A 9 4.17 -38.59 12.83
N LEU A 10 4.22 -39.39 11.76
CA LEU A 10 5.44 -40.09 11.32
C LEU A 10 5.99 -39.64 9.95
N LYS A 11 5.37 -38.66 9.28
CA LYS A 11 5.89 -38.14 8.01
C LYS A 11 6.93 -37.05 8.29
N PRO A 12 8.10 -37.02 7.59
CA PRO A 12 9.06 -35.94 7.76
C PRO A 12 8.35 -34.59 7.52
N PRO A 13 8.75 -33.51 8.22
CA PRO A 13 8.00 -32.25 8.23
C PRO A 13 7.74 -31.69 6.82
N LEU A 14 8.66 -31.93 5.87
CA LEU A 14 8.50 -31.59 4.46
C LEU A 14 7.37 -32.36 3.75
N PHE A 15 7.20 -33.66 4.02
CA PHE A 15 6.13 -34.48 3.44
C PHE A 15 4.75 -34.08 3.97
N ALA A 16 4.67 -33.72 5.25
CA ALA A 16 3.43 -33.22 5.86
C ALA A 16 3.02 -31.85 5.27
N VAL A 17 3.99 -30.97 4.99
CA VAL A 17 3.75 -29.70 4.30
C VAL A 17 3.31 -29.95 2.86
N TYR A 18 4.02 -30.80 2.12
CA TYR A 18 3.67 -31.17 0.74
C TYR A 18 2.23 -31.68 0.64
N PHE A 19 1.82 -32.61 1.51
CA PHE A 19 0.46 -33.16 1.49
C PHE A 19 -0.62 -32.11 1.79
N LYS A 20 -0.35 -31.16 2.69
CA LYS A 20 -1.27 -30.05 2.97
C LYS A 20 -1.42 -29.13 1.75
N ILE A 21 -0.34 -28.88 1.02
CA ILE A 21 -0.35 -28.07 -0.20
C ILE A 21 -1.15 -28.76 -1.31
N THR A 22 -0.87 -30.04 -1.59
CA THR A 22 -1.58 -30.76 -2.67
C THR A 22 -3.07 -30.90 -2.38
N ARG A 23 -3.45 -31.18 -1.13
CA ARG A 23 -4.85 -31.20 -0.69
C ARG A 23 -5.53 -29.85 -0.90
N TYR A 24 -4.86 -28.75 -0.58
CA TYR A 24 -5.39 -27.40 -0.80
C TYR A 24 -5.74 -27.15 -2.27
N PHE A 25 -4.82 -27.45 -3.19
CA PHE A 25 -5.09 -27.29 -4.62
C PHE A 25 -6.24 -28.19 -5.07
N SER A 26 -6.33 -29.41 -4.53
CA SER A 26 -7.40 -30.33 -4.89
C SER A 26 -8.80 -29.88 -4.44
N GLU A 27 -8.91 -29.33 -3.23
CA GLU A 27 -10.19 -28.85 -2.69
C GLU A 27 -10.69 -27.58 -3.40
N ASN A 28 -9.80 -26.81 -4.04
CA ASN A 28 -10.14 -25.49 -4.61
C ASN A 28 -10.03 -25.42 -6.16
N LYS A 29 -9.99 -26.57 -6.86
CA LYS A 29 -9.76 -26.62 -8.33
C LYS A 29 -10.72 -25.74 -9.13
N PHE A 30 -12.01 -25.74 -8.80
CA PHE A 30 -13.02 -24.94 -9.51
C PHE A 30 -12.84 -23.43 -9.32
N LEU A 31 -12.53 -23.00 -8.09
CA LEU A 31 -12.24 -21.60 -7.80
C LEU A 31 -10.99 -21.12 -8.54
N ILE A 32 -9.96 -21.98 -8.59
CA ILE A 32 -8.73 -21.69 -9.33
C ILE A 32 -9.03 -21.58 -10.83
N LEU A 33 -9.81 -22.50 -11.40
CA LEU A 33 -10.21 -22.45 -12.81
C LEU A 33 -10.99 -21.17 -13.12
N ALA A 34 -11.99 -20.82 -12.29
CA ALA A 34 -12.75 -19.59 -12.45
C ALA A 34 -11.87 -18.33 -12.39
N ALA A 35 -10.93 -18.29 -11.44
CA ALA A 35 -9.97 -17.19 -11.34
C ALA A 35 -9.11 -17.07 -12.60
N VAL A 36 -8.59 -18.19 -13.13
CA VAL A 36 -7.80 -18.20 -14.38
C VAL A 36 -8.60 -17.68 -15.57
N ILE A 37 -9.86 -18.08 -15.71
CA ILE A 37 -10.75 -17.56 -16.76
C ILE A 37 -10.94 -16.05 -16.62
N LEU A 38 -11.29 -15.56 -15.42
CA LEU A 38 -11.51 -14.13 -15.18
C LEU A 38 -10.25 -13.28 -15.41
N ILE A 39 -9.07 -13.79 -15.04
CA ILE A 39 -7.79 -13.13 -15.29
C ILE A 39 -7.52 -13.05 -16.80
N THR A 40 -7.84 -14.11 -17.54
CA THR A 40 -7.67 -14.16 -19.00
C THR A 40 -8.58 -13.15 -19.69
N VAL A 41 -9.85 -13.09 -19.29
CA VAL A 41 -10.81 -12.08 -19.76
C VAL A 41 -10.33 -10.67 -19.42
N ARG A 42 -9.83 -10.44 -18.19
CA ARG A 42 -9.29 -9.14 -17.79
C ARG A 42 -8.10 -8.73 -18.64
N PHE A 43 -7.20 -9.66 -18.96
CA PHE A 43 -6.06 -9.41 -19.83
C PHE A 43 -6.50 -9.05 -21.26
N GLN A 44 -7.50 -9.75 -21.80
CA GLN A 44 -8.11 -9.42 -23.09
C GLN A 44 -8.73 -8.01 -23.09
N ILE A 45 -9.49 -7.64 -22.06
CA ILE A 45 -10.06 -6.28 -21.93
C ILE A 45 -8.94 -5.23 -21.94
N SER A 46 -7.87 -5.45 -21.18
CA SER A 46 -6.71 -4.54 -21.17
C SER A 46 -6.04 -4.44 -22.55
N PHE A 47 -5.99 -5.55 -23.30
CA PHE A 47 -5.43 -5.55 -24.66
C PHE A 47 -6.30 -4.77 -25.66
N PHE A 48 -7.63 -4.91 -25.59
CA PHE A 48 -8.53 -4.09 -26.42
C PHE A 48 -8.43 -2.61 -26.09
N ASN A 49 -8.35 -2.25 -24.81
CA ASN A 49 -8.12 -0.86 -24.38
C ASN A 49 -6.79 -0.30 -24.91
N TYR A 50 -5.76 -1.15 -25.01
CA TYR A 50 -4.49 -0.76 -25.61
C TYR A 50 -4.59 -0.51 -27.12
N LEU A 51 -5.34 -1.35 -27.84
CA LEU A 51 -5.57 -1.16 -29.28
C LEU A 51 -6.32 0.15 -29.56
N ASP A 52 -7.37 0.43 -28.78
CA ASP A 52 -8.12 1.68 -28.83
C ASP A 52 -7.21 2.89 -28.49
N PHE A 53 -6.41 2.76 -27.44
CA PHE A 53 -5.45 3.79 -27.06
C PHE A 53 -4.43 4.09 -28.18
N LYS A 54 -3.98 3.07 -28.91
CA LYS A 54 -3.02 3.22 -30.02
C LYS A 54 -3.65 3.70 -31.32
N TYR A 55 -4.96 3.50 -31.50
CA TYR A 55 -5.69 3.90 -32.71
C TYR A 55 -5.52 5.40 -33.00
N HIS A 56 -5.59 6.23 -31.97
CA HIS A 56 -5.32 7.66 -32.06
C HIS A 56 -3.84 7.96 -31.86
N LYS A 57 -3.14 8.44 -32.90
CA LYS A 57 -1.70 8.79 -32.86
C LYS A 57 -1.36 9.85 -31.81
N VAL A 58 -2.31 10.73 -31.49
CA VAL A 58 -2.20 11.77 -30.48
C VAL A 58 -3.43 11.69 -29.57
N GLN A 59 -3.20 11.74 -28.26
CA GLN A 59 -4.28 11.79 -27.27
C GLN A 59 -4.09 12.94 -26.29
N ASN A 60 -5.18 13.63 -25.97
CA ASN A 60 -5.20 14.62 -24.90
C ASN A 60 -5.48 13.92 -23.57
N ILE A 61 -4.60 14.11 -22.60
CA ILE A 61 -4.65 13.44 -21.31
C ILE A 61 -4.57 14.46 -20.19
N ASN A 62 -5.45 14.30 -19.21
CA ASN A 62 -5.34 14.97 -17.93
C ASN A 62 -4.64 14.02 -16.94
N ALA A 63 -3.56 14.49 -16.31
CA ALA A 63 -2.76 13.71 -15.37
C ALA A 63 -2.14 14.59 -14.28
N ASN A 64 -1.88 13.98 -13.12
CA ASN A 64 -1.18 14.64 -12.02
C ASN A 64 0.32 14.36 -12.13
N VAL A 65 1.14 15.33 -11.77
CA VAL A 65 2.60 15.15 -11.68
C VAL A 65 2.94 14.44 -10.37
N VAL A 66 3.43 13.21 -10.49
CA VAL A 66 3.81 12.35 -9.35
C VAL A 66 5.29 12.49 -8.99
N ASN A 67 6.11 12.88 -9.95
CA ASN A 67 7.53 13.13 -9.73
C ASN A 67 8.08 14.09 -10.79
N GLN A 68 9.04 14.93 -10.41
CA GLN A 68 9.77 15.82 -11.30
C GLN A 68 11.24 15.85 -10.88
N TYR A 69 12.14 15.67 -11.85
CA TYR A 69 13.57 15.80 -11.61
C TYR A 69 14.30 16.26 -12.86
N LYS A 70 15.41 16.96 -12.67
CA LYS A 70 16.27 17.44 -13.76
C LYS A 70 17.29 16.36 -14.11
N LYS A 71 17.59 16.19 -15.39
CA LYS A 71 18.63 15.29 -15.89
C LYS A 71 19.50 16.02 -16.91
N GLN A 72 20.81 15.83 -16.81
CA GLN A 72 21.75 16.38 -17.78
C GLN A 72 21.81 15.48 -19.01
N GLY A 73 21.61 16.06 -20.18
CA GLY A 73 21.73 15.38 -21.47
C GLY A 73 22.95 15.86 -22.25
N LYS A 74 23.26 15.14 -23.33
CA LYS A 74 24.32 15.54 -24.28
C LYS A 74 24.08 16.91 -24.94
N ARG A 75 22.86 17.43 -24.89
CA ARG A 75 22.42 18.69 -25.54
C ARG A 75 21.86 19.71 -24.52
N GLY A 76 22.30 19.62 -23.27
CA GLY A 76 21.82 20.45 -22.16
C GLY A 76 20.88 19.74 -21.20
N ASP A 77 20.48 20.45 -20.16
CA ASP A 77 19.59 19.95 -19.12
C ASP A 77 18.15 19.84 -19.62
N TYR A 78 17.42 18.84 -19.11
CA TYR A 78 15.99 18.68 -19.36
C TYR A 78 15.28 18.19 -18.10
N TYR A 79 14.00 18.49 -17.99
CA TYR A 79 13.13 17.98 -16.94
C TYR A 79 12.51 16.65 -17.39
N VAL A 80 12.48 15.70 -16.46
CA VAL A 80 11.71 14.46 -16.57
C VAL A 80 10.51 14.59 -15.65
N LEU A 81 9.32 14.43 -16.21
CA LEU A 81 8.06 14.42 -15.47
C LEU A 81 7.49 13.00 -15.48
N LYS A 82 7.15 12.50 -14.30
CA LYS A 82 6.32 11.30 -14.14
C LYS A 82 4.89 11.73 -13.92
N LEU A 83 4.02 11.35 -14.85
CA LEU A 83 2.62 11.70 -14.85
C LEU A 83 1.79 10.45 -14.55
N ARG A 84 0.71 10.64 -13.80
CA ARG A 84 -0.24 9.57 -13.50
C ARG A 84 -1.65 10.10 -13.59
N ASN A 85 -2.49 9.36 -14.27
CA ASN A 85 -3.94 9.49 -14.15
C ASN A 85 -4.51 8.19 -13.58
N ARG A 86 -5.83 8.01 -13.64
CA ARG A 86 -6.49 6.83 -13.05
C ARG A 86 -6.11 5.51 -13.74
N THR A 87 -5.71 5.52 -15.01
CA THR A 87 -5.48 4.32 -15.82
C THR A 87 -4.02 4.15 -16.25
N LEU A 88 -3.33 5.26 -16.53
CA LEU A 88 -2.01 5.33 -17.13
C LEU A 88 -1.00 5.97 -16.17
N SER A 89 0.23 5.49 -16.26
CA SER A 89 1.42 6.08 -15.64
C SER A 89 2.48 6.18 -16.72
N PHE A 90 3.04 7.36 -16.95
CA PHE A 90 4.02 7.55 -18.02
C PHE A 90 5.04 8.63 -17.67
N TYR A 91 6.18 8.57 -18.34
CA TYR A 91 7.20 9.60 -18.31
C TYR A 91 7.12 10.46 -19.56
N THR A 92 7.38 11.74 -19.40
CA THR A 92 7.63 12.66 -20.50
C THR A 92 8.81 13.56 -20.16
N THR A 93 9.36 14.24 -21.17
CA THR A 93 10.46 15.18 -20.97
C THR A 93 10.09 16.56 -21.52
N SER A 94 10.59 17.60 -20.86
CA SER A 94 10.51 18.97 -21.34
C SER A 94 11.89 19.62 -21.23
N LYS A 95 12.23 20.45 -22.22
CA LYS A 95 13.43 21.29 -22.20
C LYS A 95 13.14 22.70 -21.70
N GLU A 96 11.87 23.02 -21.49
CA GLU A 96 11.47 24.29 -20.92
C GLU A 96 11.93 24.38 -19.46
N ASP A 97 12.19 25.61 -19.00
CA ASP A 97 12.51 25.85 -17.59
C ASP A 97 11.22 25.80 -16.76
N LEU A 98 10.87 24.59 -16.33
CA LEU A 98 9.64 24.34 -15.59
C LEU A 98 9.82 24.65 -14.11
N LYS A 99 8.86 25.38 -13.54
CA LYS A 99 8.67 25.47 -12.09
C LYS A 99 8.44 24.06 -11.49
N ASN A 100 8.50 23.96 -10.16
CA ASN A 100 8.14 22.71 -9.49
C ASN A 100 6.62 22.47 -9.64
N LEU A 101 6.27 21.49 -10.48
CA LEU A 101 4.90 21.09 -10.78
C LEU A 101 4.46 19.86 -9.97
N LEU A 102 5.20 19.45 -8.93
CA LEU A 102 4.78 18.31 -8.09
C LEU A 102 3.35 18.52 -7.57
N ASN A 103 2.52 17.48 -7.70
CA ASN A 103 1.09 17.46 -7.37
C ASN A 103 0.17 18.33 -8.23
N GLU A 104 0.72 19.13 -9.15
CA GLU A 104 -0.09 19.91 -10.08
C GLU A 104 -0.81 19.01 -11.08
N LYS A 105 -2.02 19.43 -11.47
CA LYS A 105 -2.83 18.78 -12.50
C LYS A 105 -2.52 19.40 -13.84
N LEU A 106 -2.15 18.57 -14.81
CA LEU A 106 -1.80 19.02 -16.17
C LEU A 106 -2.74 18.41 -17.19
N SER A 107 -3.09 19.19 -18.20
CA SER A 107 -3.66 18.73 -19.47
C SER A 107 -2.58 18.81 -20.53
N LEU A 108 -2.32 17.70 -21.23
CA LEU A 108 -1.24 17.62 -22.22
C LEU A 108 -1.59 16.64 -23.34
N SER A 109 -1.05 16.87 -24.53
CA SER A 109 -1.18 15.98 -25.68
C SER A 109 0.02 15.02 -25.71
N ILE A 110 -0.21 13.70 -25.79
CA ILE A 110 0.85 12.68 -25.92
C ILE A 110 0.84 12.00 -27.28
N ILE A 111 2.01 11.56 -27.72
CA ILE A 111 2.17 10.73 -28.93
C ILE A 111 2.16 9.24 -28.53
N THR A 112 1.28 8.44 -29.12
CA THR A 112 1.02 7.04 -28.71
C THR A 112 1.67 5.97 -29.62
N SER A 113 2.26 6.37 -30.74
CA SER A 113 2.69 5.46 -31.82
C SER A 113 3.69 4.37 -31.40
N ASN A 114 4.64 4.71 -30.53
CA ASN A 114 5.76 3.85 -30.13
C ASN A 114 5.57 3.17 -28.75
N ILE A 115 4.33 3.04 -28.29
CA ILE A 115 4.04 2.43 -26.99
C ILE A 115 3.77 0.94 -27.21
N ALA A 116 4.54 0.09 -26.52
CA ALA A 116 4.27 -1.35 -26.46
C ALA A 116 3.18 -1.67 -25.43
N PHE A 117 2.48 -2.79 -25.61
CA PHE A 117 1.43 -3.23 -24.69
C PHE A 117 1.93 -3.41 -23.25
N SER A 118 3.12 -3.95 -23.06
CA SER A 118 3.75 -4.06 -21.73
C SER A 118 3.99 -2.69 -21.08
N GLY A 119 4.41 -1.71 -21.87
CA GLY A 119 4.54 -0.32 -21.44
C GLY A 119 3.20 0.27 -20.99
N PHE A 120 2.16 0.10 -21.82
CA PHE A 120 0.79 0.54 -21.52
C PHE A 120 0.25 -0.06 -20.20
N MET A 121 0.53 -1.34 -19.95
CA MET A 121 0.13 -2.00 -18.71
C MET A 121 0.85 -1.45 -17.48
N PHE A 122 2.12 -1.05 -17.59
CA PHE A 122 2.92 -0.63 -16.44
C PHE A 122 3.24 0.86 -16.49
N THR A 123 4.36 1.20 -17.12
CA THR A 123 4.78 2.58 -17.31
C THR A 123 5.57 2.67 -18.60
N PHE A 124 5.27 3.70 -19.39
CA PHE A 124 5.91 3.94 -20.68
C PHE A 124 6.47 5.36 -20.74
N TYR A 125 7.28 5.62 -21.77
CA TYR A 125 7.67 6.97 -22.14
C TYR A 125 6.81 7.45 -23.31
N ALA A 126 6.29 8.67 -23.23
CA ALA A 126 5.60 9.32 -24.33
C ALA A 126 6.03 10.79 -24.46
N PRO A 127 6.46 11.24 -25.65
CA PRO A 127 6.63 12.66 -25.92
C PRO A 127 5.30 13.39 -25.70
N SER A 128 5.37 14.57 -25.09
CA SER A 128 4.20 15.41 -24.85
C SER A 128 4.39 16.84 -25.35
N PHE A 129 3.28 17.53 -25.59
CA PHE A 129 3.21 18.92 -26.00
C PHE A 129 1.89 19.54 -25.51
N ASN A 130 1.73 20.86 -25.67
CA ASN A 130 0.55 21.62 -25.21
C ASN A 130 0.26 21.45 -23.70
N ILE A 131 1.28 21.54 -22.86
CA ILE A 131 1.14 21.41 -21.41
C ILE A 131 0.37 22.61 -20.86
N LYS A 132 -0.78 22.36 -20.23
CA LYS A 132 -1.63 23.37 -19.58
C LYS A 132 -1.86 22.99 -18.14
N LEU A 133 -1.74 23.95 -17.23
CA LEU A 133 -2.07 23.76 -15.82
C LEU A 133 -3.60 23.79 -15.63
N LEU A 134 -4.13 22.81 -14.92
CA LEU A 134 -5.53 22.71 -14.54
C LEU A 134 -5.73 23.33 -13.14
N PRO A 135 -6.95 23.80 -12.82
CA PRO A 135 -7.21 24.39 -11.52
C PRO A 135 -6.98 23.39 -10.38
N VAL A 136 -6.43 23.92 -9.28
CA VAL A 136 -6.20 23.21 -8.03
C VAL A 136 -7.53 22.78 -7.42
N SER A 137 -7.56 21.63 -6.72
CA SER A 137 -8.78 21.19 -6.07
C SER A 137 -9.06 22.03 -4.82
N LYS A 138 -10.35 22.25 -4.49
CA LYS A 138 -10.72 22.98 -3.26
C LYS A 138 -10.18 22.32 -1.99
N ALA A 139 -10.04 21.00 -1.99
CA ALA A 139 -9.47 20.26 -0.86
C ALA A 139 -7.97 20.53 -0.72
N ASP A 140 -7.25 20.56 -1.85
CA ASP A 140 -5.81 20.84 -1.87
C ASP A 140 -5.57 22.26 -1.36
N GLU A 141 -6.34 23.23 -1.85
CA GLU A 141 -6.27 24.64 -1.44
C GLU A 141 -6.61 24.82 0.06
N TYR A 142 -7.58 24.06 0.57
CA TYR A 142 -7.96 24.10 1.98
C TYR A 142 -6.86 23.57 2.92
N ILE A 143 -6.14 22.52 2.50
CA ILE A 143 -4.99 21.99 3.24
C ILE A 143 -3.82 22.98 3.15
N GLU A 144 -3.47 23.45 1.94
CA GLU A 144 -2.34 24.37 1.75
C GLU A 144 -2.43 25.63 2.60
N LYS A 145 -3.63 26.21 2.73
CA LYS A 145 -3.85 27.43 3.53
C LYS A 145 -3.57 27.26 5.02
N GLN A 146 -3.54 26.03 5.54
CA GLN A 146 -3.32 25.75 6.96
C GLN A 146 -1.84 25.51 7.32
N HIS A 147 -0.94 25.47 6.33
CA HIS A 147 0.48 25.18 6.56
C HIS A 147 1.39 26.33 6.11
N LEU A 148 2.50 26.50 6.83
CA LEU A 148 3.47 27.56 6.52
C LEU A 148 4.39 27.18 5.36
N ARG A 149 4.75 25.89 5.23
CA ARG A 149 5.68 25.41 4.22
C ARG A 149 4.99 24.44 3.27
N LYS A 150 5.36 24.49 1.99
CA LYS A 150 4.83 23.57 0.97
C LYS A 150 5.15 22.11 1.29
N GLU A 151 6.31 21.84 1.89
CA GLU A 151 6.73 20.49 2.26
C GLU A 151 5.80 19.84 3.31
N THR A 152 5.36 20.59 4.32
CA THR A 152 4.40 20.08 5.33
C THR A 152 3.02 19.89 4.72
N ALA A 153 2.56 20.87 3.93
CA ALA A 153 1.30 20.73 3.18
C ALA A 153 1.28 19.47 2.29
N ASP A 154 2.36 19.19 1.55
CA ASP A 154 2.48 18.01 0.69
C ASP A 154 2.40 16.69 1.50
N ILE A 155 2.88 16.67 2.75
CA ILE A 155 2.75 15.49 3.63
C ILE A 155 1.29 15.26 3.99
N PHE A 156 0.54 16.30 4.37
CA PHE A 156 -0.87 16.17 4.72
C PHE A 156 -1.76 15.89 3.50
N LYS A 157 -1.44 16.45 2.33
CA LYS A 157 -2.09 16.05 1.07
C LYS A 157 -1.80 14.58 0.73
N ALA A 158 -0.58 14.09 0.96
CA ALA A 158 -0.29 12.66 0.80
C ALA A 158 -1.10 11.80 1.79
N LEU A 159 -1.21 12.27 3.04
CA LEU A 159 -1.89 11.61 4.15
C LEU A 159 -3.41 11.50 3.95
N PHE A 160 -4.05 12.52 3.39
CA PHE A 160 -5.52 12.58 3.23
C PHE A 160 -6.01 12.33 1.82
N LEU A 161 -5.25 12.74 0.81
CA LEU A 161 -5.66 12.72 -0.60
C LEU A 161 -4.86 11.71 -1.45
N GLY A 162 -3.77 11.16 -0.90
CA GLY A 162 -2.92 10.20 -1.61
C GLY A 162 -1.99 10.84 -2.64
N GLU A 163 -1.72 12.14 -2.48
CA GLU A 163 -0.77 12.88 -3.31
C GLU A 163 0.70 12.46 -3.10
N SER A 164 1.58 13.01 -3.93
CA SER A 164 2.99 12.64 -3.96
C SER A 164 3.83 13.60 -3.13
N ILE A 165 4.64 13.06 -2.23
CA ILE A 165 5.67 13.81 -1.52
C ILE A 165 6.95 13.98 -2.36
N SER A 166 7.73 15.02 -2.05
CA SER A 166 9.02 15.30 -2.66
C SER A 166 10.00 14.13 -2.49
N HIS A 167 11.02 14.04 -3.35
CA HIS A 167 12.06 13.01 -3.23
C HIS A 167 12.81 13.12 -1.89
N LYS A 168 13.10 14.36 -1.47
CA LYS A 168 13.81 14.65 -0.21
C LYS A 168 13.02 14.14 0.99
N THR A 169 11.76 14.56 1.11
CA THR A 169 10.84 14.12 2.17
C THR A 169 10.63 12.60 2.15
N ARG A 170 10.54 12.00 0.97
CA ARG A 170 10.43 10.53 0.85
C ARG A 170 11.67 9.81 1.38
N GLN A 171 12.86 10.36 1.11
CA GLN A 171 14.12 9.83 1.62
C GLN A 171 14.17 9.95 3.15
N GLU A 172 13.88 11.12 3.72
CA GLU A 172 13.84 11.35 5.17
C GLU A 172 12.88 10.37 5.87
N LEU A 173 11.64 10.24 5.38
CA LEU A 173 10.66 9.29 5.92
C LEU A 173 11.09 7.83 5.75
N SER A 174 11.81 7.50 4.66
CA SER A 174 12.32 6.14 4.42
C SER A 174 13.44 5.80 5.38
N THR A 175 14.34 6.75 5.63
CA THR A 175 15.41 6.64 6.62
C THR A 175 14.85 6.42 8.02
N LEU A 176 13.77 7.11 8.37
CA LEU A 176 13.07 6.95 9.66
C LEU A 176 12.20 5.69 9.73
N GLY A 177 12.04 4.94 8.63
CA GLY A 177 11.24 3.71 8.59
C GLY A 177 9.72 3.93 8.59
N VAL A 178 9.27 5.15 8.30
CA VAL A 178 7.86 5.58 8.44
C VAL A 178 7.21 6.03 7.13
N SER A 179 7.84 5.82 5.97
CA SER A 179 7.23 6.17 4.66
C SER A 179 5.85 5.55 4.43
N HIS A 180 5.60 4.38 5.03
CA HIS A 180 4.33 3.67 4.92
C HIS A 180 3.19 4.32 5.73
N LEU A 181 3.51 5.22 6.68
CA LEU A 181 2.53 5.98 7.45
C LEU A 181 1.98 7.15 6.62
N VAL A 182 2.82 7.81 5.82
CA VAL A 182 2.40 8.94 4.98
C VAL A 182 1.72 8.47 3.68
N ALA A 183 2.01 7.27 3.22
CA ALA A 183 1.29 6.66 2.11
C ALA A 183 -0.06 6.11 2.60
N LEU A 184 -1.16 6.46 1.92
CA LEU A 184 -2.49 5.90 2.19
C LEU A 184 -2.43 4.37 2.30
N SER A 185 -2.79 3.86 3.48
CA SER A 185 -2.61 2.46 3.86
C SER A 185 -3.92 1.86 4.41
N GLY A 186 -3.90 0.56 4.73
CA GLY A 186 -5.08 -0.10 5.29
C GLY A 186 -5.46 0.37 6.68
N LEU A 187 -4.53 0.96 7.43
CA LEU A 187 -4.83 1.58 8.72
C LEU A 187 -5.68 2.85 8.53
N HIS A 188 -5.40 3.64 7.49
CA HIS A 188 -6.20 4.83 7.17
C HIS A 188 -7.64 4.44 6.81
N LEU A 189 -7.78 3.40 5.98
CA LEU A 189 -9.08 2.86 5.61
C LEU A 189 -9.82 2.28 6.82
N GLY A 190 -9.15 1.50 7.67
CA GLY A 190 -9.77 0.95 8.88
C GLY A 190 -10.22 2.03 9.88
N PHE A 191 -9.51 3.15 9.98
CA PHE A 191 -9.99 4.29 10.76
C PHE A 191 -11.24 4.92 10.16
N LEU A 192 -11.24 5.13 8.84
CA LEU A 192 -12.40 5.62 8.13
C LEU A 192 -13.59 4.68 8.32
N SER A 193 -13.38 3.36 8.26
CA SER A 193 -14.43 2.35 8.41
C SER A 193 -15.04 2.36 9.81
N VAL A 194 -14.22 2.41 10.85
CA VAL A 194 -14.68 2.54 12.25
C VAL A 194 -15.41 3.87 12.47
N PHE A 195 -14.85 4.98 11.98
CA PHE A 195 -15.47 6.30 12.10
C PHE A 195 -16.84 6.33 11.43
N LEU A 196 -16.94 5.89 10.18
CA LEU A 196 -18.20 5.83 9.44
C LEU A 196 -19.20 4.89 10.12
N TYR A 197 -18.76 3.71 10.59
CA TYR A 197 -19.63 2.79 11.30
C TYR A 197 -20.23 3.40 12.57
N VAL A 198 -19.41 4.07 13.39
CA VAL A 198 -19.86 4.76 14.62
C VAL A 198 -20.73 5.96 14.30
N PHE A 199 -20.37 6.74 13.28
CA PHE A 199 -21.12 7.92 12.86
C PHE A 199 -22.49 7.58 12.26
N LEU A 200 -22.58 6.53 11.44
CA LEU A 200 -23.84 6.10 10.79
C LEU A 200 -24.75 5.31 11.74
N THR A 201 -24.20 4.72 12.80
CA THR A 201 -24.93 3.96 13.82
C THR A 201 -26.16 4.67 14.41
N PRO A 202 -26.08 5.91 14.95
CA PRO A 202 -27.24 6.59 15.54
C PRO A 202 -28.35 6.83 14.51
N PHE A 203 -28.00 7.20 13.28
CA PHE A 203 -28.96 7.39 12.19
C PHE A 203 -29.63 6.07 11.82
N TYR A 204 -28.86 4.97 11.72
CA TYR A 204 -29.41 3.66 11.43
C TYR A 204 -30.36 3.15 12.53
N LYS A 205 -30.07 3.42 13.81
CA LYS A 205 -30.98 3.04 14.92
C LYS A 205 -32.39 3.60 14.74
N LEU A 206 -32.53 4.82 14.19
CA LEU A 206 -33.84 5.39 13.87
C LEU A 206 -34.58 4.55 12.83
N PHE A 207 -33.91 4.07 11.78
CA PHE A 207 -34.50 3.17 10.78
C PHE A 207 -34.79 1.77 11.32
N GLN A 208 -33.95 1.27 12.23
CA GLN A 208 -34.09 -0.06 12.81
C GLN A 208 -35.38 -0.20 13.63
N THR A 209 -35.92 0.90 14.18
CA THR A 209 -37.23 0.90 14.83
C THR A 209 -38.37 0.50 13.89
N ARG A 210 -38.24 0.76 12.59
CA ARG A 210 -39.22 0.40 11.55
C ARG A 210 -38.94 -0.95 10.88
N PHE A 211 -37.68 -1.38 10.86
CA PHE A 211 -37.25 -2.63 10.22
C PHE A 211 -36.38 -3.49 11.16
N PRO A 212 -36.96 -4.06 12.24
CA PRO A 212 -36.20 -4.76 13.28
C PRO A 212 -35.55 -6.07 12.81
N TYR A 213 -36.01 -6.64 11.69
CA TYR A 213 -35.54 -7.91 11.14
C TYR A 213 -34.23 -7.80 10.36
N ARG A 214 -33.74 -6.58 10.07
CA ARG A 214 -32.50 -6.39 9.30
C ARG A 214 -31.26 -6.48 10.20
N ASN A 215 -30.20 -7.09 9.67
CA ASN A 215 -28.92 -7.15 10.37
C ASN A 215 -28.17 -5.81 10.23
N ARG A 216 -28.19 -5.02 11.32
CA ARG A 216 -27.50 -3.74 11.40
C ARG A 216 -26.02 -3.81 11.00
N PHE A 217 -25.30 -4.86 11.38
CA PHE A 217 -23.88 -4.98 11.05
C PHE A 217 -23.66 -5.12 9.54
N ALA A 218 -24.49 -5.91 8.87
CA ALA A 218 -24.39 -6.12 7.42
C ALA A 218 -24.78 -4.86 6.63
N ASP A 219 -25.87 -4.21 7.02
CA ASP A 219 -26.35 -3.00 6.33
C ASP A 219 -25.37 -1.83 6.48
N LEU A 220 -24.86 -1.61 7.71
CA LEU A 220 -23.85 -0.57 7.95
C LEU A 220 -22.54 -0.89 7.24
N ALA A 221 -22.08 -2.14 7.23
CA ALA A 221 -20.88 -2.54 6.49
C ALA A 221 -21.04 -2.24 4.99
N ALA A 222 -22.19 -2.57 4.39
CA ALA A 222 -22.46 -2.25 3.00
C ALA A 222 -22.43 -0.74 2.72
N ALA A 223 -23.01 0.07 3.60
CA ALA A 223 -22.96 1.53 3.48
C ALA A 223 -21.52 2.08 3.60
N VAL A 224 -20.74 1.55 4.55
CA VAL A 224 -19.33 1.90 4.74
C VAL A 224 -18.52 1.57 3.48
N PHE A 225 -18.68 0.35 2.91
CA PHE A 225 -17.97 -0.04 1.69
C PHE A 225 -18.29 0.86 0.51
N VAL A 226 -19.55 1.32 0.36
CA VAL A 226 -19.91 2.26 -0.71
C VAL A 226 -19.19 3.59 -0.53
N ILE A 227 -19.16 4.15 0.69
CA ILE A 227 -18.49 5.42 0.97
C ILE A 227 -16.97 5.29 0.76
N GLU A 228 -16.38 4.19 1.21
CA GLU A 228 -14.95 3.90 1.02
C GLU A 228 -14.58 3.69 -0.45
N PHE A 229 -15.47 3.11 -1.25
CA PHE A 229 -15.28 3.01 -2.68
C PHE A 229 -15.26 4.40 -3.35
N LEU A 230 -16.13 5.32 -2.92
CA LEU A 230 -16.09 6.71 -3.36
C LEU A 230 -14.78 7.38 -2.95
N TYR A 231 -14.29 7.12 -1.73
CA TYR A 231 -12.99 7.60 -1.27
C TYR A 231 -11.82 7.05 -2.11
N LEU A 232 -11.83 5.74 -2.44
CA LEU A 232 -10.87 5.13 -3.38
C LEU A 232 -10.87 5.80 -4.75
N TYR A 233 -12.07 6.14 -5.25
CA TYR A 233 -12.25 6.80 -6.54
C TYR A 233 -11.68 8.23 -6.54
N ILE A 234 -11.86 8.96 -5.45
CA ILE A 234 -11.32 10.32 -5.27
C ILE A 234 -9.79 10.29 -5.18
N THR A 235 -9.22 9.37 -4.41
CA THR A 235 -7.77 9.23 -4.18
C THR A 235 -7.01 8.62 -5.36
N GLY A 236 -7.70 8.28 -6.47
CA GLY A 236 -7.05 7.78 -7.69
C GLY A 236 -6.58 6.33 -7.62
N PHE A 237 -7.18 5.53 -6.72
CA PHE A 237 -6.89 4.11 -6.52
C PHE A 237 -5.39 3.79 -6.23
N PRO A 238 -4.83 4.25 -5.10
CA PRO A 238 -3.49 3.84 -4.66
C PRO A 238 -3.40 2.31 -4.47
N PRO A 239 -2.33 1.62 -4.93
CA PRO A 239 -2.26 0.15 -4.83
C PRO A 239 -2.37 -0.43 -3.41
N SER A 240 -1.84 0.27 -2.42
CA SER A 240 -1.95 -0.11 -1.00
C SER A 240 -3.38 -0.02 -0.48
N LEU A 241 -4.13 1.01 -0.88
CA LEU A 241 -5.50 1.27 -0.46
C LEU A 241 -6.50 0.34 -1.15
N ILE A 242 -6.29 0.08 -2.44
CA ILE A 242 -7.02 -0.94 -3.21
C ILE A 242 -7.05 -2.28 -2.47
N ARG A 243 -5.87 -2.77 -2.10
CA ARG A 243 -5.74 -4.07 -1.45
C ARG A 243 -6.41 -4.03 -0.07
N ALA A 244 -6.27 -2.93 0.67
CA ALA A 244 -6.91 -2.78 1.97
C ALA A 244 -8.44 -2.89 1.86
N TYR A 245 -9.04 -2.21 0.89
CA TYR A 245 -10.49 -2.27 0.64
C TYR A 245 -10.96 -3.66 0.25
N ILE A 246 -10.25 -4.34 -0.67
CA ILE A 246 -10.57 -5.72 -1.02
C ILE A 246 -10.40 -6.65 0.18
N LEU A 247 -9.32 -6.49 0.94
CA LEU A 247 -9.07 -7.28 2.15
C LEU A 247 -10.17 -7.07 3.18
N GLU A 248 -10.63 -5.84 3.40
CA GLU A 248 -11.70 -5.52 4.34
C GLU A 248 -13.01 -6.21 3.96
N ILE A 249 -13.42 -6.15 2.69
CA ILE A 249 -14.61 -6.87 2.19
C ILE A 249 -14.45 -8.39 2.37
N VAL A 250 -13.30 -8.94 1.96
CA VAL A 250 -13.08 -10.40 2.05
C VAL A 250 -13.06 -10.85 3.51
N VAL A 251 -12.37 -10.12 4.39
CA VAL A 251 -12.34 -10.41 5.84
C VAL A 251 -13.74 -10.31 6.44
N PHE A 252 -14.51 -9.27 6.07
CA PHE A 252 -15.91 -9.13 6.50
C PHE A 252 -16.76 -10.33 6.06
N LEU A 253 -16.67 -10.76 4.80
CA LEU A 253 -17.41 -11.92 4.29
C LEU A 253 -17.00 -13.22 4.98
N TYR A 254 -15.71 -13.41 5.28
CA TYR A 254 -15.24 -14.56 6.05
C TYR A 254 -15.78 -14.53 7.48
N ALA A 255 -15.70 -13.39 8.15
CA ALA A 255 -16.21 -13.20 9.51
C ALA A 255 -17.74 -13.39 9.58
N TYR A 256 -18.48 -12.85 8.61
CA TYR A 256 -19.93 -13.01 8.47
C TYR A 256 -20.34 -14.47 8.32
N ASN A 257 -19.54 -15.26 7.58
CA ASN A 257 -19.74 -16.70 7.42
C ASN A 257 -19.10 -17.54 8.52
N LEU A 258 -18.68 -16.94 9.64
CA LEU A 258 -18.04 -17.60 10.79
C LEU A 258 -16.77 -18.41 10.42
N GLN A 259 -16.08 -18.02 9.36
CA GLN A 259 -14.81 -18.60 8.92
C GLN A 259 -13.63 -17.84 9.51
N ASN A 260 -12.46 -18.49 9.60
CA ASN A 260 -11.25 -17.85 10.12
C ASN A 260 -10.68 -16.81 9.11
N PRO A 261 -10.66 -15.50 9.46
CA PRO A 261 -10.15 -14.45 8.58
C PRO A 261 -8.62 -14.46 8.46
N PHE A 262 -7.90 -15.01 9.44
CA PHE A 262 -6.43 -15.06 9.48
C PHE A 262 -5.89 -16.33 8.79
N SER A 263 -6.27 -16.52 7.53
CA SER A 263 -5.86 -17.69 6.74
C SER A 263 -5.15 -17.30 5.44
N LEU A 264 -4.23 -18.14 4.97
CA LEU A 264 -3.60 -17.95 3.66
C LEU A 264 -4.62 -17.95 2.51
N LYS A 265 -5.77 -18.62 2.70
CA LYS A 265 -6.91 -18.59 1.76
C LYS A 265 -7.35 -17.16 1.52
N VAL A 266 -7.58 -16.39 2.58
CA VAL A 266 -7.99 -14.98 2.48
C VAL A 266 -6.97 -14.17 1.70
N LEU A 267 -5.67 -14.30 2.02
CA LEU A 267 -4.62 -13.54 1.32
C LEU A 267 -4.54 -13.89 -0.18
N ILE A 268 -4.65 -15.17 -0.52
CA ILE A 268 -4.67 -15.64 -1.92
C ILE A 268 -5.92 -15.11 -2.66
N THR A 269 -7.09 -15.18 -2.03
CA THR A 269 -8.34 -14.63 -2.57
C THR A 269 -8.22 -13.13 -2.83
N VAL A 270 -7.68 -12.38 -1.88
CA VAL A 270 -7.43 -10.93 -2.02
C VAL A 270 -6.48 -10.65 -3.17
N PHE A 271 -5.42 -11.44 -3.34
CA PHE A 271 -4.50 -11.29 -4.47
C PHE A 271 -5.19 -11.47 -5.82
N PHE A 272 -5.94 -12.56 -5.99
CA PHE A 272 -6.63 -12.83 -7.25
C PHE A 272 -7.74 -11.82 -7.53
N LEU A 273 -8.52 -11.44 -6.52
CA LEU A 273 -9.58 -10.45 -6.68
C LEU A 273 -9.01 -9.07 -7.03
N SER A 274 -7.88 -8.69 -6.42
CA SER A 274 -7.15 -7.47 -6.79
C SER A 274 -6.67 -7.52 -8.24
N LEU A 275 -6.16 -8.67 -8.70
CA LEU A 275 -5.69 -8.84 -10.08
C LEU A 275 -6.82 -8.71 -11.09
N ILE A 276 -8.00 -9.27 -10.79
CA ILE A 276 -9.19 -9.19 -11.64
C ILE A 276 -9.72 -7.76 -11.73
N ILE A 277 -9.81 -7.05 -10.59
CA ILE A 277 -10.41 -5.70 -10.54
C ILE A 277 -9.43 -4.63 -11.05
N PHE A 278 -8.15 -4.72 -10.66
CA PHE A 278 -7.16 -3.64 -10.86
C PHE A 278 -6.05 -3.98 -11.86
N GLY A 279 -5.99 -5.21 -12.37
CA GLY A 279 -5.07 -5.62 -13.43
C GLY A 279 -3.61 -5.44 -13.04
N SER A 280 -2.84 -4.76 -13.89
CA SER A 280 -1.38 -4.61 -13.76
C SER A 280 -0.92 -3.82 -12.53
N LYS A 281 -1.78 -3.01 -11.92
CA LYS A 281 -1.43 -2.22 -10.71
C LYS A 281 -1.01 -3.09 -9.52
N VAL A 282 -1.46 -4.34 -9.50
CA VAL A 282 -1.10 -5.37 -8.51
C VAL A 282 0.39 -5.71 -8.53
N PHE A 283 1.09 -5.50 -9.65
CA PHE A 283 2.54 -5.77 -9.73
C PHE A 283 3.40 -4.58 -9.31
N SER A 284 2.80 -3.53 -8.73
CA SER A 284 3.57 -2.43 -8.17
C SER A 284 4.32 -2.85 -6.90
N LEU A 285 5.50 -2.26 -6.68
CA LEU A 285 6.28 -2.51 -5.47
C LEU A 285 5.48 -2.20 -4.19
N GLY A 286 4.69 -1.13 -4.18
CA GLY A 286 3.85 -0.76 -3.04
C GLY A 286 2.78 -1.81 -2.73
N TYR A 287 2.17 -2.43 -3.75
CA TYR A 287 1.24 -3.52 -3.53
C TYR A 287 1.94 -4.75 -2.94
N PHE A 288 3.10 -5.13 -3.49
CA PHE A 288 3.90 -6.27 -3.03
C PHE A 288 4.30 -6.14 -1.56
N LEU A 289 4.93 -5.02 -1.18
CA LEU A 289 5.34 -4.74 0.21
C LEU A 289 4.15 -4.81 1.16
N SER A 290 2.98 -4.39 0.69
CA SER A 290 1.82 -4.26 1.52
C SER A 290 1.01 -5.57 1.64
N ILE A 291 1.06 -6.47 0.64
CA ILE A 291 0.68 -7.89 0.84
C ILE A 291 1.61 -8.60 1.81
N LEU A 292 2.93 -8.37 1.72
CA LEU A 292 3.89 -8.95 2.67
C LEU A 292 3.63 -8.47 4.09
N GLY A 293 3.30 -7.18 4.27
CA GLY A 293 2.89 -6.67 5.57
C GLY A 293 1.67 -7.42 6.14
N VAL A 294 0.61 -7.59 5.36
CA VAL A 294 -0.58 -8.37 5.79
C VAL A 294 -0.21 -9.83 6.08
N PHE A 295 0.65 -10.43 5.26
CA PHE A 295 1.16 -11.78 5.48
C PHE A 295 1.86 -11.91 6.84
N TYR A 296 2.74 -10.97 7.20
CA TYR A 296 3.41 -10.98 8.51
C TYR A 296 2.41 -10.81 9.67
N ILE A 297 1.37 -9.97 9.53
CA ILE A 297 0.28 -9.90 10.52
C ILE A 297 -0.38 -11.27 10.70
N TYR A 298 -0.67 -11.98 9.60
CA TYR A 298 -1.29 -13.30 9.64
C TYR A 298 -0.37 -14.35 10.24
N LEU A 299 0.93 -14.28 9.92
CA LEU A 299 1.96 -15.16 10.47
C LEU A 299 2.13 -14.95 11.98
N PHE A 300 2.01 -13.71 12.46
CA PHE A 300 2.02 -13.42 13.89
C PHE A 300 0.80 -14.02 14.60
N PHE A 301 -0.41 -13.73 14.10
CA PHE A 301 -1.65 -14.24 14.70
C PHE A 301 -1.89 -15.74 14.49
N ARG A 302 -1.08 -16.38 13.64
CA ARG A 302 -1.00 -17.85 13.57
C ARG A 302 -0.48 -18.46 14.87
N TYR A 303 0.43 -17.79 15.56
CA TYR A 303 1.12 -18.29 16.76
C TYR A 303 0.73 -17.57 18.05
N TYR A 304 0.23 -16.34 17.94
CA TYR A 304 -0.19 -15.52 19.07
C TYR A 304 -1.67 -15.15 18.96
N LYS A 305 -2.37 -15.05 20.10
CA LYS A 305 -3.78 -14.63 20.12
C LYS A 305 -3.88 -13.10 19.96
N PRO A 306 -4.96 -12.57 19.35
CA PRO A 306 -5.20 -11.13 19.28
C PRO A 306 -5.62 -10.58 20.65
N THR A 307 -4.64 -10.26 21.49
CA THR A 307 -4.82 -9.54 22.77
C THR A 307 -4.24 -8.14 22.65
N PHE A 308 -4.61 -7.23 23.55
CA PHE A 308 -4.07 -5.87 23.56
C PHE A 308 -2.53 -5.84 23.59
N ILE A 309 -1.91 -6.64 24.46
CA ILE A 309 -0.44 -6.76 24.56
C ILE A 309 0.15 -7.28 23.24
N ASN A 310 -0.44 -8.32 22.65
CA ASN A 310 0.05 -8.88 21.39
C ASN A 310 -0.13 -7.92 20.22
N SER A 311 -1.14 -7.04 20.24
CA SER A 311 -1.29 -5.97 19.25
C SER A 311 -0.20 -4.89 19.39
N LEU A 312 0.29 -4.60 20.60
CA LEU A 312 1.45 -3.72 20.79
C LEU A 312 2.74 -4.39 20.29
N ILE A 313 2.94 -5.66 20.63
CA ILE A 313 4.10 -6.45 20.16
C ILE A 313 4.09 -6.58 18.64
N LEU A 314 2.92 -6.63 18.01
CA LEU A 314 2.77 -6.72 16.56
C LEU A 314 3.53 -5.60 15.84
N SER A 315 3.52 -4.36 16.34
CA SER A 315 4.27 -3.25 15.73
C SER A 315 5.78 -3.53 15.69
N PHE A 316 6.33 -4.08 16.76
CA PHE A 316 7.75 -4.47 16.83
C PHE A 316 8.05 -5.68 15.95
N TYR A 317 7.16 -6.67 15.92
CA TYR A 317 7.28 -7.84 15.05
C TYR A 317 7.24 -7.46 13.56
N MET A 318 6.34 -6.55 13.20
CA MET A 318 6.21 -6.03 11.85
C MET A 318 7.47 -5.28 11.44
N PHE A 319 8.00 -4.41 12.31
CA PHE A 319 9.28 -3.75 12.08
C PHE A 319 10.40 -4.77 11.87
N LEU A 320 10.54 -5.75 12.75
CA LEU A 320 11.57 -6.79 12.68
C LEU A 320 11.63 -7.46 11.29
N ASN A 321 10.49 -7.94 10.79
CA ASN A 321 10.43 -8.68 9.54
C ASN A 321 10.45 -7.76 8.30
N MET A 322 9.73 -6.64 8.36
CA MET A 322 9.68 -5.69 7.24
C MET A 322 10.99 -4.91 7.09
N PHE A 323 11.83 -4.83 8.12
CA PHE A 323 13.19 -4.30 8.03
C PHE A 323 14.00 -5.06 6.97
N VAL A 324 14.02 -6.39 7.06
CA VAL A 324 14.73 -7.23 6.09
C VAL A 324 14.20 -7.01 4.67
N VAL A 325 12.88 -7.02 4.51
CA VAL A 325 12.25 -6.85 3.18
C VAL A 325 12.52 -5.45 2.62
N SER A 326 12.44 -4.40 3.43
CA SER A 326 12.63 -3.03 2.95
C SER A 326 14.09 -2.75 2.56
N HIS A 327 15.06 -3.36 3.26
CA HIS A 327 16.49 -3.20 2.98
C HIS A 327 16.96 -3.95 1.72
N VAL A 328 16.11 -4.81 1.13
CA VAL A 328 16.34 -5.35 -0.21
C VAL A 328 16.14 -4.26 -1.29
N PHE A 329 15.20 -3.33 -1.08
CA PHE A 329 14.82 -2.34 -2.09
C PHE A 329 15.42 -0.95 -1.84
N PHE A 330 15.39 -0.48 -0.60
CA PHE A 330 15.77 0.90 -0.24
C PHE A 330 17.18 0.95 0.37
N GLY A 331 17.40 0.17 1.44
CA GLY A 331 18.69 0.06 2.11
C GLY A 331 19.11 1.30 2.92
N ASN A 332 18.22 2.28 3.10
CA ASN A 332 18.48 3.44 3.97
C ASN A 332 18.36 3.00 5.44
N PHE A 333 19.44 3.13 6.20
CA PHE A 333 19.45 2.79 7.63
C PHE A 333 19.90 3.98 8.49
N ASN A 334 19.21 4.18 9.61
CA ASN A 334 19.52 5.15 10.65
C ASN A 334 19.05 4.58 12.00
N LEU A 335 19.75 4.88 13.11
CA LEU A 335 19.36 4.43 14.44
C LEU A 335 17.94 4.86 14.85
N TYR A 336 17.48 6.04 14.41
CA TYR A 336 16.11 6.50 14.69
C TYR A 336 15.04 5.59 14.08
N GLN A 337 15.38 4.80 13.05
CA GLN A 337 14.49 3.82 12.45
C GLN A 337 14.02 2.75 13.44
N LEU A 338 14.82 2.44 14.46
CA LEU A 338 14.48 1.49 15.53
C LEU A 338 13.27 1.95 16.37
N PHE A 339 12.98 3.26 16.40
CA PHE A 339 11.82 3.83 17.07
C PHE A 339 10.56 3.82 16.20
N SER A 340 10.64 3.41 14.93
CA SER A 340 9.47 3.35 14.04
C SER A 340 8.28 2.55 14.58
N PRO A 341 8.42 1.44 15.36
CA PRO A 341 7.28 0.78 15.99
C PRO A 341 6.52 1.69 16.97
N VAL A 342 7.24 2.51 17.72
CA VAL A 342 6.67 3.47 18.67
C VAL A 342 5.96 4.58 17.91
N ILE A 343 6.59 5.10 16.85
CA ILE A 343 5.97 6.10 15.98
C ILE A 343 4.69 5.56 15.33
N ASN A 344 4.65 4.30 14.89
CA ASN A 344 3.45 3.67 14.34
C ASN A 344 2.29 3.62 15.35
N ILE A 345 2.59 3.34 16.63
CA ILE A 345 1.59 3.36 17.71
C ILE A 345 1.09 4.79 17.95
N LEU A 346 1.99 5.78 18.02
CA LEU A 346 1.60 7.19 18.18
C LEU A 346 0.78 7.68 16.98
N PHE A 347 1.15 7.25 15.77
CA PHE A 347 0.48 7.62 14.53
C PHE A 347 -0.99 7.18 14.48
N THR A 348 -1.30 6.05 15.13
CA THR A 348 -2.67 5.53 15.30
C THR A 348 -3.57 6.57 16.02
N LEU A 349 -3.03 7.40 16.91
CA LEU A 349 -3.77 8.48 17.56
C LEU A 349 -3.63 9.82 16.82
N PHE A 350 -2.44 10.10 16.30
CA PHE A 350 -2.13 11.32 15.56
C PHE A 350 -3.00 11.49 14.32
N TYR A 351 -3.16 10.44 13.51
CA TYR A 351 -3.88 10.53 12.24
C TYR A 351 -5.34 11.03 12.37
N PRO A 352 -6.23 10.40 13.17
CA PRO A 352 -7.60 10.90 13.33
C PRO A 352 -7.65 12.28 14.02
N PHE A 353 -6.71 12.56 14.93
CA PHE A 353 -6.62 13.85 15.58
C PHE A 353 -6.28 14.98 14.60
N GLU A 354 -5.33 14.73 13.68
CA GLU A 354 -4.97 15.67 12.63
C GLU A 354 -6.09 15.93 11.63
N ILE A 355 -6.86 14.91 11.26
CA ILE A 355 -8.07 15.11 10.45
C ILE A 355 -9.02 16.08 11.17
N PHE A 356 -9.26 15.86 12.46
CA PHE A 356 -10.12 16.74 13.25
C PHE A 356 -9.58 18.17 13.30
N LEU A 357 -8.28 18.36 13.54
CA LEU A 357 -7.65 19.69 13.55
C LEU A 357 -7.79 20.40 12.20
N HIS A 358 -7.57 19.69 11.10
CA HIS A 358 -7.79 20.25 9.75
C HIS A 358 -9.25 20.64 9.51
N MET A 359 -10.21 19.90 10.03
CA MET A 359 -11.64 20.22 9.91
C MET A 359 -12.02 21.51 10.67
N ILE A 360 -11.34 21.83 11.78
CA ILE A 360 -11.60 23.04 12.56
C ILE A 360 -10.66 24.21 12.23
N GLY A 361 -9.77 24.06 11.23
CA GLY A 361 -8.87 25.12 10.76
C GLY A 361 -7.55 25.24 11.52
N PHE A 362 -7.19 24.26 12.34
CA PHE A 362 -5.96 24.21 13.14
C PHE A 362 -4.95 23.16 12.63
N GLY A 363 -4.97 22.82 11.34
CA GLY A 363 -4.12 21.76 10.76
C GLY A 363 -2.61 22.01 10.87
N GLY A 364 -2.17 23.27 10.93
CA GLY A 364 -0.75 23.62 11.02
C GLY A 364 -0.10 23.51 12.41
N VAL A 365 -0.86 23.10 13.44
CA VAL A 365 -0.37 23.09 14.84
C VAL A 365 0.89 22.22 15.00
N PHE A 366 1.02 21.14 14.24
CA PHE A 366 2.15 20.21 14.32
C PHE A 366 3.24 20.44 13.28
N ASP A 367 3.17 21.49 12.45
CA ASP A 367 4.17 21.78 11.41
C ASP A 367 5.59 21.76 12.01
N SER A 368 5.85 22.54 13.05
CA SER A 368 7.19 22.62 13.66
C SER A 368 7.68 21.28 14.26
N VAL A 369 6.76 20.42 14.72
CA VAL A 369 7.10 19.10 15.27
C VAL A 369 7.45 18.15 14.15
N LEU A 370 6.64 18.12 13.08
CA LEU A 370 6.85 17.28 11.91
C LEU A 370 8.19 17.63 11.22
N GLU A 371 8.50 18.92 11.12
CA GLU A 371 9.75 19.40 10.53
C GLU A 371 10.98 18.95 11.31
N LYS A 372 10.95 19.10 12.65
CA LYS A 372 12.02 18.58 13.53
C LYS A 372 12.14 17.07 13.43
N PHE A 373 11.01 16.36 13.31
CA PHE A 373 11.00 14.92 13.15
C PHE A 373 11.67 14.48 11.85
N LEU A 374 11.41 15.16 10.73
CA LEU A 374 12.03 14.85 9.44
C LEU A 374 13.55 15.02 9.44
N HIS A 375 14.08 16.03 10.14
CA HIS A 375 15.52 16.26 10.25
C HIS A 375 16.30 15.08 10.87
N PHE A 376 15.66 14.25 11.69
CA PHE A 376 16.30 13.02 12.17
C PHE A 376 16.61 12.03 11.04
N GLY A 377 15.95 12.15 9.88
CA GLY A 377 16.14 11.33 8.69
C GLY A 377 17.15 11.86 7.67
N ASP A 378 17.81 13.00 7.95
CA ASP A 378 18.75 13.64 7.02
C ASP A 378 20.01 12.78 6.76
N TYR A 379 20.51 12.12 7.79
CA TYR A 379 21.67 11.24 7.72
C TYR A 379 21.25 9.77 7.67
N PHE A 380 21.88 8.99 6.80
CA PHE A 380 21.69 7.55 6.71
C PHE A 380 22.94 6.85 6.20
N VAL A 381 23.11 5.60 6.59
CA VAL A 381 24.09 4.67 5.98
C VAL A 381 23.34 3.69 5.08
N THR A 382 24.04 3.17 4.06
CA THR A 382 23.43 2.24 3.11
C THR A 382 23.69 0.79 3.54
N VAL A 383 22.66 0.10 4.02
CA VAL A 383 22.69 -1.33 4.35
C VAL A 383 21.77 -2.06 3.37
N LYS A 384 22.34 -2.56 2.26
CA LYS A 384 21.55 -3.29 1.26
C LYS A 384 21.62 -4.79 1.47
N ILE A 385 20.45 -5.42 1.47
CA ILE A 385 20.33 -6.88 1.54
C ILE A 385 20.23 -7.42 0.11
N PRO A 386 21.07 -8.41 -0.27
CA PRO A 386 21.01 -9.00 -1.60
C PRO A 386 19.64 -9.59 -1.93
N LEU A 387 19.19 -9.42 -3.18
CA LEU A 387 17.88 -9.89 -3.63
C LEU A 387 17.67 -11.39 -3.39
N TRP A 388 18.69 -12.23 -3.66
CA TRP A 388 18.61 -13.67 -3.46
C TRP A 388 18.34 -14.04 -2.00
N PHE A 389 18.95 -13.31 -1.05
CA PHE A 389 18.74 -13.51 0.37
C PHE A 389 17.34 -13.08 0.78
N GLY A 390 16.87 -11.93 0.26
CA GLY A 390 15.50 -11.46 0.46
C GLY A 390 14.44 -12.46 -0.02
N LEU A 391 14.65 -13.08 -1.19
CA LEU A 391 13.77 -14.12 -1.71
C LEU A 391 13.78 -15.37 -0.82
N PHE A 392 14.95 -15.82 -0.38
CA PHE A 392 15.07 -16.94 0.55
C PHE A 392 14.36 -16.65 1.89
N PHE A 393 14.52 -15.44 2.42
CA PHE A 393 13.86 -14.98 3.64
C PHE A 393 12.33 -14.98 3.51
N ILE A 394 11.79 -14.47 2.41
CA ILE A 394 10.35 -14.48 2.14
C ILE A 394 9.82 -15.91 2.00
N LEU A 395 10.51 -16.77 1.26
CA LEU A 395 10.14 -18.19 1.13
C LEU A 395 10.16 -18.89 2.48
N GLY A 396 11.21 -18.70 3.28
CA GLY A 396 11.31 -19.21 4.64
C GLY A 396 10.21 -18.69 5.56
N SER A 397 9.80 -17.43 5.38
CA SER A 397 8.66 -16.84 6.10
C SER A 397 7.34 -17.55 5.73
N VAL A 398 7.11 -17.86 4.45
CA VAL A 398 5.94 -18.64 4.00
C VAL A 398 5.93 -20.05 4.62
N PHE A 399 7.06 -20.75 4.62
CA PHE A 399 7.17 -22.06 5.29
C PHE A 399 6.98 -21.97 6.81
N SER A 400 7.34 -20.83 7.41
CA SER A 400 7.13 -20.57 8.82
C SER A 400 5.67 -20.53 9.22
N PHE A 401 4.72 -20.37 8.28
CA PHE A 401 3.29 -20.52 8.56
C PHE A 401 2.91 -21.94 9.01
N PHE A 402 3.69 -22.95 8.58
CA PHE A 402 3.45 -24.36 8.85
C PHE A 402 4.32 -24.93 9.97
N SER A 403 5.37 -24.23 10.41
CA SER A 403 6.33 -24.72 11.40
C SER A 403 6.76 -23.64 12.39
N LYS A 404 6.46 -23.87 13.68
CA LYS A 404 6.81 -22.96 14.77
C LYS A 404 8.33 -22.80 14.93
N ARG A 405 9.12 -23.84 14.60
CA ARG A 405 10.59 -23.78 14.63
C ARG A 405 11.13 -22.81 13.57
N LEU A 406 10.59 -22.89 12.34
CA LEU A 406 10.97 -21.99 11.27
C LEU A 406 10.57 -20.55 11.59
N PHE A 407 9.40 -20.35 12.21
CA PHE A 407 8.96 -19.04 12.68
C PHE A 407 9.98 -18.39 13.62
N TYR A 408 10.47 -19.09 14.64
CA TYR A 408 11.51 -18.53 15.51
C TYR A 408 12.84 -18.32 14.77
N GLY A 409 13.21 -19.23 13.86
CA GLY A 409 14.42 -19.09 13.04
C GLY A 409 14.43 -17.84 12.17
N ILE A 410 13.33 -17.55 11.45
CA ILE A 410 13.19 -16.36 10.60
C ILE A 410 13.25 -15.06 11.42
N ASN A 411 12.62 -15.04 12.60
CA ASN A 411 12.69 -13.88 13.49
C ASN A 411 14.11 -13.68 14.05
N LEU A 412 14.83 -14.75 14.36
CA LEU A 412 16.23 -14.67 14.78
C LEU A 412 17.12 -14.10 13.65
N VAL A 413 16.93 -14.58 12.42
CA VAL A 413 17.65 -14.05 11.24
C VAL A 413 17.39 -12.55 11.08
N SER A 414 16.13 -12.13 11.22
CA SER A 414 15.76 -10.71 11.16
C SER A 414 16.48 -9.88 12.22
N LEU A 415 16.55 -10.40 13.45
CA LEU A 415 17.21 -9.72 14.56
C LEU A 415 18.72 -9.59 14.32
N LEU A 416 19.37 -10.64 13.82
CA LEU A 416 20.80 -10.61 13.49
C LEU A 416 21.12 -9.58 12.40
N ILE A 417 20.24 -9.42 11.41
CA ILE A 417 20.39 -8.42 10.35
C ILE A 417 20.28 -7.01 10.91
N ILE A 418 19.37 -6.76 11.85
CA ILE A 418 19.27 -5.46 12.53
C ILE A 418 20.55 -5.18 13.32
N PHE A 419 21.06 -6.15 14.08
CA PHE A 419 22.33 -5.98 14.80
C PHE A 419 23.51 -5.70 13.86
N TYR A 420 23.55 -6.37 12.70
CA TYR A 420 24.55 -6.08 11.67
C TYR A 420 24.41 -4.63 11.16
N ALA A 421 23.19 -4.17 10.86
CA ALA A 421 22.95 -2.79 10.42
C ALA A 421 23.38 -1.76 11.47
N ILE A 422 23.09 -2.01 12.76
CA ILE A 422 23.57 -1.18 13.87
C ILE A 422 25.10 -1.16 13.90
N GLY A 423 25.76 -2.31 13.76
CA GLY A 423 27.21 -2.39 13.70
C GLY A 423 27.82 -1.56 12.56
N VAL A 424 27.22 -1.61 11.37
CA VAL A 424 27.64 -0.81 10.20
C VAL A 424 27.41 0.69 10.40
N TYR A 425 26.44 1.10 11.21
CA TYR A 425 26.18 2.52 11.48
C TYR A 425 27.16 3.12 12.51
N VAL A 426 27.62 2.31 13.47
CA VAL A 426 28.49 2.76 14.57
C VAL A 426 29.96 2.83 14.14
N VAL A 427 30.36 2.02 13.14
CA VAL A 427 31.68 2.05 12.50
C VAL A 427 31.69 3.12 11.41
#